data_AF-A0A812T675-F1
#
_entry.id   AF-A0A812T675-F1
#
_cell.length_a   1.000
_cell.length_b   1.000
_cell.length_c   1.000
_cell.angle_alpha   90.00
_cell.angle_beta   90.00
_cell.angle_gamma   90.00
#
_symmetry.space_group_name_H-M   'P 1'
#
loop_
_entity.id
_entity.type
_entity.pdbx_description
1 polymer ?
#
loop_
_entity_poly.entity_id
_entity_poly.type
_entity_poly.pdbx_seq_one_letter_code
_entity_poly.pdbx_strand_id
1 'polypeptide(L)'
;MPIATVPVNDERTIVQLLSAIVFCALVVAIAVASTVRSYFRDLDTMKLQLLSISLDSTRSSCCDLHHVSPSGERMLCDRKIVKECVKIWFGSVLTFEDTVRTEVLDILNRDLTQKVFSTPWALGVTSPIILAFMDVSASWTQADHPWELWEHPAVALLLEGLMIWFLFVPANKDLLILLLRLGRRRPRGTCLELLKNLSVLAAAAVPVLVLVVAYGLTRFADRAVFDTENVMLRAVGFAFCTVLISLCNFVVGLGLKAVLRRPGW
;
A
#
# COMPACT_ATOMS: atom_id res chain seq x y z
N MET A 1 17.44 25.68 -12.75
CA MET A 1 16.15 26.27 -12.32
C MET A 1 15.20 25.13 -11.98
N PRO A 2 14.67 25.05 -10.75
CA PRO A 2 13.66 24.07 -10.41
C PRO A 2 12.43 24.28 -11.30
N ILE A 3 11.86 23.20 -11.83
CA ILE A 3 10.66 23.23 -12.70
C ILE A 3 9.48 23.94 -12.01
N ALA A 4 9.49 24.03 -10.67
CA ALA A 4 8.50 24.73 -9.86
C ALA A 4 8.53 26.26 -9.96
N THR A 5 9.53 26.89 -10.58
CA THR A 5 9.64 28.36 -10.67
C THR A 5 9.45 28.92 -12.08
N VAL A 6 9.01 28.12 -13.06
CA VAL A 6 8.58 28.70 -14.34
C VAL A 6 7.23 29.35 -14.08
N PRO A 7 7.09 30.69 -14.17
CA PRO A 7 5.79 31.33 -14.08
C PRO A 7 4.94 30.82 -15.24
N VAL A 8 4.03 29.90 -14.94
CA VAL A 8 3.10 29.37 -15.94
C VAL A 8 1.98 30.38 -16.09
N ASN A 9 2.20 31.38 -16.94
CA ASN A 9 1.22 32.44 -17.22
C ASN A 9 0.04 31.95 -18.06
N ASP A 10 0.08 30.71 -18.57
CA ASP A 10 -0.95 30.13 -19.43
C ASP A 10 -1.62 28.93 -18.75
N GLU A 11 -2.89 29.09 -18.39
CA GLU A 11 -3.73 28.04 -17.80
C GLU A 11 -3.74 26.76 -18.62
N ARG A 12 -3.66 26.87 -19.96
CA ARG A 12 -3.64 25.71 -20.86
C ARG A 12 -2.42 24.84 -20.61
N THR A 13 -1.27 25.46 -20.35
CA THR A 13 -0.01 24.75 -20.08
C THR A 13 -0.09 24.00 -18.74
N ILE A 14 -0.74 24.58 -17.72
CA ILE A 14 -0.99 23.92 -16.43
C ILE A 14 -1.86 22.68 -16.62
N VAL A 15 -2.99 22.82 -17.32
CA VAL A 15 -3.93 21.71 -17.55
C VAL A 15 -3.27 20.58 -18.35
N GLN A 16 -2.47 20.90 -19.38
CA GLN A 16 -1.73 19.90 -20.15
C GLN A 16 -0.72 19.15 -19.28
N LEU A 17 0.06 19.85 -18.46
CA LEU A 17 1.03 19.21 -17.56
C LEU A 17 0.32 18.31 -16.52
N LEU A 18 -0.72 18.83 -15.87
CA LEU A 18 -1.47 18.06 -14.86
C LEU A 18 -2.15 16.84 -15.45
N SER A 19 -2.75 16.96 -16.65
CA SER A 19 -3.37 15.82 -17.32
C SER A 19 -2.37 14.72 -17.66
N ALA A 20 -1.17 15.08 -18.13
CA ALA A 20 -0.09 14.12 -18.38
C ALA A 20 0.37 13.43 -17.09
N ILE A 21 0.55 14.18 -15.99
CA ILE A 21 0.93 13.62 -14.69
C ILE A 21 -0.15 12.65 -14.17
N VAL A 22 -1.42 13.05 -14.22
CA VAL A 22 -2.55 12.22 -13.76
C VAL A 22 -2.66 10.95 -14.62
N PHE A 23 -2.48 11.05 -15.94
CA PHE A 23 -2.51 9.89 -16.83
C PHE A 23 -1.37 8.91 -16.50
N CYS A 24 -0.13 9.40 -16.39
CA CYS A 24 1.02 8.58 -16.01
C CYS A 24 0.82 7.92 -14.63
N ALA A 25 0.34 8.68 -13.64
CA ALA A 25 0.04 8.16 -12.31
C ALA A 25 -1.03 7.06 -12.35
N LEU A 26 -2.07 7.23 -13.16
CA LEU A 26 -3.14 6.23 -13.32
C LEU A 26 -2.62 4.94 -13.95
N VAL A 27 -1.82 5.03 -15.01
CA VAL A 27 -1.22 3.85 -15.67
C VAL A 27 -0.35 3.07 -14.69
N VAL A 28 0.51 3.75 -13.94
CA VAL A 28 1.36 3.12 -12.91
C VAL A 28 0.50 2.52 -11.80
N ALA A 29 -0.51 3.24 -11.33
CA ALA A 29 -1.40 2.78 -10.26
C ALA A 29 -2.16 1.49 -10.64
N ILE A 30 -2.61 1.36 -11.90
CA ILE A 30 -3.26 0.14 -12.40
C ILE A 30 -2.30 -1.05 -12.36
N ALA A 31 -1.06 -0.86 -12.84
CA ALA A 31 -0.05 -1.90 -12.81
C ALA A 31 0.28 -2.33 -11.37
N VAL A 32 0.50 -1.37 -10.48
CA VAL A 32 0.77 -1.63 -9.05
C VAL A 32 -0.40 -2.36 -8.39
N ALA A 33 -1.64 -1.92 -8.62
CA ALA A 33 -2.84 -2.56 -8.09
C ALA A 33 -2.97 -4.01 -8.56
N SER A 34 -2.69 -4.28 -9.83
CA SER A 34 -2.68 -5.63 -10.40
C SER A 34 -1.65 -6.52 -9.71
N THR A 35 -0.40 -6.04 -9.61
CA THR A 35 0.71 -6.76 -8.98
C THR A 35 0.45 -7.07 -7.52
N VAL A 36 0.03 -6.08 -6.71
CA VAL A 36 -0.28 -6.26 -5.28
C VAL A 36 -1.42 -7.27 -5.08
N ARG A 37 -2.41 -7.28 -5.98
CA ARG A 37 -3.48 -8.28 -5.93
C ARG A 37 -3.03 -9.67 -6.35
N SER A 38 -2.13 -9.80 -7.32
CA SER A 38 -1.51 -11.09 -7.63
C SER A 38 -0.75 -11.60 -6.42
N TYR A 39 0.06 -10.74 -5.80
CA TYR A 39 0.79 -11.05 -4.59
C TYR A 39 -0.11 -11.60 -3.47
N PHE A 40 -1.25 -10.95 -3.18
CA PHE A 40 -2.19 -11.49 -2.18
C PHE A 40 -2.81 -12.84 -2.56
N ARG A 41 -3.06 -13.08 -3.87
CA ARG A 41 -3.56 -14.38 -4.36
C ARG A 41 -2.50 -15.48 -4.19
N ASP A 42 -1.25 -15.16 -4.47
CA ASP A 42 -0.12 -16.08 -4.35
C ASP A 42 0.13 -16.41 -2.86
N LEU A 43 0.00 -15.42 -1.97
CA LEU A 43 0.02 -15.65 -0.52
C LEU A 43 -1.10 -16.60 -0.07
N ASP A 44 -2.33 -16.41 -0.54
CA ASP A 44 -3.42 -17.33 -0.18
C ASP A 44 -3.17 -18.75 -0.71
N THR A 45 -2.59 -18.88 -1.90
CA THR A 45 -2.20 -20.18 -2.47
C THR A 45 -1.12 -20.85 -1.63
N MET A 46 -0.08 -20.12 -1.24
CA MET A 46 0.97 -20.63 -0.35
C MET A 46 0.40 -21.07 1.00
N LYS A 47 -0.52 -20.29 1.60
CA LYS A 47 -1.19 -20.67 2.84
C LYS A 47 -1.97 -21.97 2.71
N LEU A 48 -2.74 -22.12 1.63
CA LEU A 48 -3.50 -23.35 1.37
C LEU A 48 -2.58 -24.56 1.15
N GLN A 49 -1.47 -24.38 0.43
CA GLN A 49 -0.48 -25.43 0.21
C GLN A 49 0.23 -25.85 1.50
N LEU A 50 0.54 -24.91 2.39
CA LEU A 50 1.09 -25.22 3.72
C LEU A 50 0.06 -25.95 4.59
N LEU A 51 -1.21 -25.56 4.55
CA LEU A 51 -2.26 -26.24 5.30
C LEU A 51 -2.53 -27.66 4.79
N SER A 52 -2.44 -27.88 3.48
CA SER A 52 -2.64 -29.19 2.86
C SER A 52 -1.39 -30.05 2.77
N ILE A 53 -0.24 -29.58 3.28
CA ILE A 53 1.01 -30.33 3.20
C ILE A 53 0.85 -31.65 3.96
N SER A 54 1.21 -32.75 3.31
CA SER A 54 1.37 -34.03 3.98
C SER A 54 2.54 -34.79 3.39
N LEU A 55 3.42 -35.32 4.24
CA LEU A 55 4.57 -36.13 3.81
C LEU A 55 4.15 -37.47 3.19
N ASP A 56 2.91 -37.90 3.43
CA ASP A 56 2.36 -39.09 2.79
C ASP A 56 1.91 -38.83 1.36
N SER A 57 1.33 -37.65 1.09
CA SER A 57 0.81 -37.28 -0.23
C SER A 57 1.83 -36.58 -1.13
N THR A 58 2.99 -36.19 -0.62
CA THR A 58 4.03 -35.52 -1.43
C THR A 58 4.51 -36.43 -2.56
N ARG A 59 4.61 -35.89 -3.77
CA ARG A 59 5.17 -36.62 -4.90
C ARG A 59 6.70 -36.66 -4.80
N SER A 60 7.27 -37.80 -5.15
CA SER A 60 8.71 -38.02 -5.14
C SER A 60 9.08 -38.78 -6.40
N SER A 61 10.11 -38.33 -7.11
CA SER A 61 10.52 -38.92 -8.40
C SER A 61 10.76 -40.43 -8.27
N CYS A 62 11.36 -40.88 -7.16
CA CYS A 62 11.58 -42.30 -6.90
C CYS A 62 10.28 -43.13 -6.87
N CYS A 63 9.16 -42.56 -6.39
CA CYS A 63 7.89 -43.26 -6.32
C CYS A 63 7.16 -43.26 -7.67
N ASP A 64 7.29 -42.16 -8.43
CA ASP A 64 6.70 -42.05 -9.77
C ASP A 64 7.36 -43.01 -10.77
N LEU A 65 8.64 -43.36 -10.54
CA LEU A 65 9.39 -44.38 -11.32
C LEU A 65 9.32 -45.79 -10.72
N HIS A 66 8.39 -46.05 -9.80
CA HIS A 66 8.23 -47.33 -9.12
C HIS A 66 9.52 -47.88 -8.47
N HIS A 67 10.39 -46.99 -8.00
CA HIS A 67 11.68 -47.30 -7.39
C HIS A 67 12.64 -48.07 -8.30
N VAL A 68 12.60 -47.81 -9.61
CA VAL A 68 13.53 -48.37 -10.60
C VAL A 68 14.26 -47.24 -11.34
N SER A 69 15.58 -47.32 -11.42
CA SER A 69 16.41 -46.34 -12.15
C SER A 69 16.28 -46.52 -13.66
N PRO A 70 16.72 -45.54 -14.47
CA PRO A 70 16.80 -45.72 -15.92
C PRO A 70 17.68 -46.90 -16.36
N SER A 71 18.63 -47.32 -15.53
CA SER A 71 19.48 -48.51 -15.76
C SER A 71 18.82 -49.83 -15.35
N GLY A 72 17.61 -49.80 -14.79
CA GLY A 72 16.88 -50.98 -14.31
C GLY A 72 17.23 -51.41 -12.88
N GLU A 73 18.08 -50.67 -12.18
CA GLU A 73 18.47 -50.97 -10.80
C GLU A 73 17.41 -50.49 -9.80
N ARG A 74 17.24 -51.21 -8.68
CA ARG A 74 16.36 -50.77 -7.58
C ARG A 74 16.97 -49.54 -6.90
N MET A 75 16.21 -48.46 -6.80
CA MET A 75 16.60 -47.26 -6.06
C MET A 75 15.95 -47.20 -4.67
N LEU A 76 16.60 -46.51 -3.74
CA LEU A 76 16.03 -46.21 -2.44
C LEU A 76 14.85 -45.22 -2.57
N CYS A 77 13.94 -45.28 -1.61
CA CYS A 77 12.81 -44.37 -1.56
C CYS A 77 13.19 -43.11 -0.77
N ASP A 78 13.43 -42.01 -1.46
CA ASP A 78 13.75 -40.71 -0.83
C ASP A 78 12.67 -40.30 0.16
N ARG A 79 11.38 -40.56 -0.15
CA ARG A 79 10.27 -40.27 0.77
C ARG A 79 10.42 -41.01 2.10
N LYS A 80 10.86 -42.27 2.07
CA LYS A 80 11.08 -43.06 3.29
C LYS A 80 12.25 -42.48 4.09
N ILE A 81 13.34 -42.14 3.43
CA ILE A 81 14.53 -41.54 4.06
C ILE A 81 14.15 -40.21 4.73
N VAL A 82 13.49 -39.31 4.01
CA VAL A 82 13.05 -38.00 4.53
C VAL A 82 12.11 -38.17 5.72
N LYS A 83 11.16 -39.12 5.68
CA LYS A 83 10.28 -39.39 6.84
C LYS A 83 11.04 -39.83 8.07
N GLU A 84 12.06 -40.68 7.93
CA GLU A 84 12.87 -41.10 9.07
C GLU A 84 13.71 -39.92 9.61
N CYS A 85 14.30 -39.09 8.74
CA CYS A 85 14.97 -37.85 9.17
C CYS A 85 14.02 -36.93 9.93
N VAL A 86 12.79 -36.74 9.43
CA VAL A 86 11.76 -35.93 10.10
C VAL A 86 11.40 -36.51 11.47
N LYS A 87 11.24 -37.83 11.59
CA LYS A 87 11.00 -38.48 12.88
C LYS A 87 12.16 -38.27 13.86
N ILE A 88 13.41 -38.32 13.39
CA ILE A 88 14.58 -38.07 14.23
C ILE A 88 14.60 -36.61 14.73
N TRP A 89 14.28 -35.64 13.87
CA TRP A 89 14.35 -34.22 14.21
C TRP A 89 13.14 -33.71 15.00
N PHE A 90 11.94 -34.14 14.66
CA PHE A 90 10.68 -33.63 15.22
C PHE A 90 9.96 -34.64 16.12
N GLY A 91 10.54 -35.82 16.35
CA GLY A 91 9.94 -36.93 17.10
C GLY A 91 8.86 -37.68 16.32
N SER A 92 8.08 -37.00 15.47
CA SER A 92 7.08 -37.62 14.60
C SER A 92 6.77 -36.79 13.36
N VAL A 93 6.22 -37.45 12.33
CA VAL A 93 5.72 -36.78 11.11
C VAL A 93 4.55 -35.85 11.44
N LEU A 94 3.67 -36.24 12.36
CA LEU A 94 2.52 -35.43 12.77
C LEU A 94 2.96 -34.13 13.45
N THR A 95 3.95 -34.21 14.35
CA THR A 95 4.53 -33.04 15.01
C THR A 95 5.15 -32.09 13.99
N PHE A 96 5.91 -32.62 13.03
CA PHE A 96 6.46 -31.80 11.94
C PHE A 96 5.37 -31.11 11.12
N GLU A 97 4.35 -31.83 10.66
CA GLU A 97 3.26 -31.25 9.88
C GLU A 97 2.50 -30.19 10.68
N ASP A 98 2.27 -30.42 11.98
CA ASP A 98 1.64 -29.43 12.86
C ASP A 98 2.50 -28.18 13.04
N THR A 99 3.82 -28.33 13.28
CA THR A 99 4.77 -27.21 13.34
C THR A 99 4.79 -26.40 12.04
N VAL A 100 4.78 -27.07 10.88
CA VAL A 100 4.73 -26.37 9.58
C VAL A 100 3.39 -25.64 9.40
N ARG A 101 2.26 -26.28 9.73
CA ARG A 101 0.93 -25.67 9.59
C ARG A 101 0.69 -24.52 10.55
N THR A 102 1.36 -24.50 11.70
CA THR A 102 1.18 -23.47 12.74
C THR A 102 2.27 -22.40 12.66
N GLU A 103 3.51 -22.74 13.00
CA GLU A 103 4.61 -21.79 13.14
C GLU A 103 5.05 -21.18 11.81
N VAL A 104 5.25 -22.01 10.79
CA VAL A 104 5.68 -21.52 9.45
C VAL A 104 4.57 -20.68 8.83
N LEU A 105 3.31 -21.09 9.00
CA LEU A 105 2.16 -20.32 8.53
C LEU A 105 2.04 -18.98 9.26
N ASP A 106 2.28 -18.93 10.57
CA ASP A 106 2.27 -17.69 11.34
C ASP A 106 3.39 -16.74 10.90
N ILE A 107 4.61 -17.26 10.73
CA ILE A 107 5.75 -16.49 10.19
C ILE A 107 5.43 -15.95 8.80
N LEU A 108 4.91 -16.79 7.90
CA LEU A 108 4.50 -16.38 6.55
C LEU A 108 3.46 -15.26 6.63
N ASN A 109 2.45 -15.42 7.48
CA ASN A 109 1.37 -14.44 7.63
C ASN A 109 1.90 -13.12 8.21
N ARG A 110 2.71 -13.17 9.26
CA ARG A 110 3.31 -12.00 9.90
C ARG A 110 4.25 -11.26 8.95
N ASP A 111 5.22 -11.95 8.40
CA ASP A 111 6.32 -11.31 7.69
C ASP A 111 5.91 -10.88 6.28
N LEU A 112 5.15 -11.71 5.54
CA LEU A 112 4.73 -11.35 4.19
C LEU A 112 3.50 -10.43 4.17
N THR A 113 2.61 -10.50 5.16
CA THR A 113 1.40 -9.66 5.14
C THR A 113 1.60 -8.32 5.84
N GLN A 114 2.35 -8.27 6.95
CA GLN A 114 2.46 -7.07 7.78
C GLN A 114 3.74 -6.28 7.51
N LYS A 115 4.90 -6.94 7.34
CA LYS A 115 6.19 -6.23 7.19
C LYS A 115 6.42 -5.66 5.79
N VAL A 116 5.93 -6.32 4.75
CA VAL A 116 6.13 -5.88 3.35
C VAL A 116 5.57 -4.48 3.10
N PHE A 117 4.43 -4.14 3.72
CA PHE A 117 3.77 -2.84 3.55
C PHE A 117 3.89 -1.94 4.79
N SER A 118 5.08 -1.93 5.39
CA SER A 118 5.34 -1.11 6.58
C SER A 118 5.21 0.39 6.29
N THR A 119 4.88 1.17 7.34
CA THR A 119 4.79 2.63 7.25
C THR A 119 6.10 3.32 6.84
N PRO A 120 7.28 2.94 7.34
CA PRO A 120 8.54 3.54 6.90
C PRO A 120 8.78 3.39 5.40
N TRP A 121 8.48 2.22 4.82
CA TRP A 121 8.61 2.00 3.37
C TRP A 121 7.65 2.89 2.58
N ALA A 122 6.40 3.03 3.03
CA ALA A 122 5.44 3.92 2.38
C ALA A 122 5.85 5.39 2.44
N LEU A 123 6.36 5.85 3.59
CA LEU A 123 6.89 7.21 3.74
C LEU A 123 8.12 7.43 2.86
N GLY A 124 9.00 6.44 2.74
CA GLY A 124 10.16 6.50 1.85
C GLY A 124 9.77 6.64 0.38
N VAL A 125 8.84 5.80 -0.10
CA VAL A 125 8.34 5.85 -1.49
C VAL A 125 7.59 7.15 -1.78
N THR A 126 6.94 7.74 -0.79
CA THR A 126 6.19 9.01 -0.92
C THR A 126 7.00 10.24 -0.51
N SER A 127 8.29 10.10 -0.22
CA SER A 127 9.17 11.22 0.10
C SER A 127 9.23 12.32 -0.98
N PRO A 128 9.02 12.05 -2.29
CA PRO A 128 8.93 13.13 -3.27
C PRO A 128 7.81 14.15 -2.98
N ILE A 129 6.76 13.75 -2.25
CA ILE A 129 5.70 14.68 -1.81
C ILE A 129 6.30 15.75 -0.90
N ILE A 130 7.00 15.36 0.17
CA ILE A 130 7.57 16.33 1.10
C ILE A 130 8.68 17.15 0.43
N LEU A 131 9.47 16.56 -0.48
CA LEU A 131 10.47 17.31 -1.25
C LEU A 131 9.81 18.40 -2.11
N ALA A 132 8.69 18.10 -2.77
CA ALA A 132 7.95 19.11 -3.53
C ALA A 132 7.46 20.26 -2.63
N PHE A 133 6.95 19.95 -1.44
CA PHE A 133 6.56 20.99 -0.48
C PHE A 133 7.76 21.78 0.06
N MET A 134 8.91 21.15 0.27
CA MET A 134 10.15 21.82 0.67
C MET A 134 10.65 22.78 -0.42
N ASP A 135 10.64 22.35 -1.68
CA ASP A 135 11.04 23.17 -2.82
C ASP A 135 10.13 24.39 -2.98
N VAL A 136 8.80 24.19 -2.87
CA VAL A 136 7.84 25.28 -2.89
C VAL A 136 8.04 26.18 -1.68
N SER A 137 8.23 25.64 -0.47
CA SER A 137 8.44 26.46 0.74
C SER A 137 9.71 27.30 0.63
N ALA A 138 10.79 26.74 0.07
CA ALA A 138 12.06 27.43 -0.12
C ALA A 138 11.95 28.62 -1.08
N SER A 139 11.09 28.55 -2.11
CA SER A 139 10.90 29.68 -3.03
C SER A 139 10.28 30.92 -2.37
N TRP A 140 9.55 30.74 -1.25
CA TRP A 140 8.97 31.85 -0.48
C TRP A 140 9.95 32.50 0.51
N THR A 141 11.16 31.96 0.69
CA THR A 141 12.14 32.49 1.65
C THR A 141 12.88 33.75 1.18
N GLN A 142 12.80 34.08 -0.11
CA GLN A 142 13.48 35.25 -0.71
C GLN A 142 12.62 36.52 -0.74
N ALA A 143 11.35 36.44 -0.32
CA ALA A 143 10.47 37.60 -0.33
C ALA A 143 10.85 38.59 0.78
N ASP A 144 10.74 39.90 0.51
CA ASP A 144 11.02 41.03 1.44
C ASP A 144 10.10 41.08 2.68
N HIS A 145 9.53 39.94 3.09
CA HIS A 145 8.66 39.86 4.25
C HIS A 145 9.48 39.92 5.55
N PRO A 146 8.99 40.65 6.57
CA PRO A 146 9.57 40.60 7.90
C PRO A 146 9.57 39.15 8.41
N TRP A 147 10.71 38.70 8.95
CA TRP A 147 10.93 37.32 9.41
C TRP A 147 10.19 37.06 10.73
N GLU A 148 8.88 36.86 10.66
CA GLU A 148 8.07 36.32 11.74
C GLU A 148 7.78 34.85 11.48
N LEU A 149 8.48 33.95 12.19
CA LEU A 149 8.50 32.51 11.92
C LEU A 149 7.10 31.90 11.73
N TRP A 150 6.14 32.27 12.57
CA TRP A 150 4.79 31.68 12.59
C TRP A 150 3.84 32.29 11.56
N GLU A 151 4.14 33.50 11.07
CA GLU A 151 3.36 34.16 10.04
C GLU A 151 3.93 33.90 8.64
N HIS A 152 5.16 33.38 8.57
CA HIS A 152 5.87 33.18 7.32
C HIS A 152 5.22 32.07 6.45
N PRO A 153 4.85 32.34 5.19
CA PRO A 153 4.14 31.39 4.32
C PRO A 153 4.90 30.10 4.06
N ALA A 154 6.25 30.16 4.04
CA ALA A 154 7.10 28.98 3.91
C ALA A 154 6.89 27.96 5.04
N VAL A 155 6.71 28.41 6.29
CA VAL A 155 6.52 27.51 7.43
C VAL A 155 5.16 26.81 7.35
N ALA A 156 4.11 27.55 7.02
CA ALA A 156 2.78 26.99 6.83
C ALA A 156 2.74 25.95 5.70
N LEU A 157 3.34 26.23 4.54
CA LEU A 157 3.44 25.30 3.42
C LEU A 157 4.17 24.00 3.80
N LEU A 158 5.28 24.13 4.54
CA LEU A 158 6.02 22.97 5.03
C LEU A 158 5.19 22.14 5.99
N LEU A 159 4.47 22.79 6.92
CA LEU A 159 3.56 22.12 7.85
C LEU A 159 2.43 21.40 7.10
N GLU A 160 1.80 22.04 6.11
CA GLU A 160 0.78 21.42 5.25
C GLU A 160 1.34 20.14 4.59
N GLY A 161 2.54 20.21 4.00
CA GLY A 161 3.22 19.04 3.40
C GLY A 161 3.54 17.92 4.39
N LEU A 162 4.02 18.28 5.58
CA LEU A 162 4.30 17.32 6.66
C LEU A 162 3.03 16.61 7.13
N MET A 163 1.90 17.32 7.23
CA MET A 163 0.63 16.74 7.63
C MET A 163 0.12 15.72 6.60
N ILE A 164 0.24 16.03 5.31
CA ILE A 164 -0.08 15.07 4.24
C ILE A 164 0.84 13.85 4.35
N TRP A 165 2.15 14.08 4.46
CA TRP A 165 3.13 13.00 4.43
C TRP A 165 3.05 12.09 5.66
N PHE A 166 2.95 12.63 6.87
CA PHE A 166 2.95 11.83 8.10
C PHE A 166 1.58 11.29 8.51
N LEU A 167 0.48 11.99 8.22
CA LEU A 167 -0.85 11.58 8.69
C LEU A 167 -1.72 11.00 7.59
N PHE A 168 -1.77 11.65 6.43
CA PHE A 168 -2.66 11.22 5.36
C PHE A 168 -2.12 9.98 4.63
N VAL A 169 -0.83 9.99 4.24
CA VAL A 169 -0.25 8.88 3.47
C VAL A 169 -0.37 7.54 4.21
N PRO A 170 -0.01 7.40 5.50
CA PRO A 170 -0.13 6.11 6.19
C PRO A 170 -1.58 5.64 6.31
N ALA A 171 -2.52 6.54 6.64
CA ALA A 171 -3.93 6.18 6.73
C ALA A 171 -4.49 5.73 5.38
N ASN A 172 -4.14 6.44 4.30
CA ASN A 172 -4.59 6.13 2.95
C ASN A 172 -3.97 4.82 2.42
N LYS A 173 -2.69 4.53 2.73
CA LYS A 173 -2.04 3.27 2.32
C LYS A 173 -2.78 2.07 2.90
N ASP A 174 -3.17 2.13 4.16
CA ASP A 174 -3.79 1.00 4.86
C ASP A 174 -5.18 0.73 4.29
N LEU A 175 -5.92 1.79 3.98
CA LEU A 175 -7.19 1.69 3.27
C LEU A 175 -7.01 1.09 1.86
N LEU A 176 -6.04 1.59 1.08
CA LEU A 176 -5.76 1.07 -0.26
C LEU A 176 -5.40 -0.41 -0.23
N ILE A 177 -4.50 -0.83 0.66
CA ILE A 177 -4.10 -2.24 0.82
C ILE A 177 -5.30 -3.11 1.18
N LEU A 178 -6.18 -2.61 2.06
CA LEU A 178 -7.38 -3.33 2.46
C LEU A 178 -8.37 -3.48 1.29
N LEU A 179 -8.58 -2.43 0.49
CA LEU A 179 -9.41 -2.47 -0.71
C LEU A 179 -8.84 -3.44 -1.75
N LEU A 180 -7.51 -3.43 -1.96
CA LEU A 180 -6.83 -4.38 -2.85
C LEU A 180 -6.99 -5.82 -2.36
N ARG A 181 -6.88 -6.06 -1.04
CA ARG A 181 -7.11 -7.37 -0.43
C ARG A 181 -8.55 -7.83 -0.59
N LEU A 182 -9.54 -6.96 -0.39
CA LEU A 182 -10.95 -7.26 -0.64
C LEU A 182 -11.17 -7.62 -2.12
N GLY A 183 -10.43 -6.95 -3.01
CA GLY A 183 -10.38 -7.21 -4.44
C GLY A 183 -9.66 -8.51 -4.86
N ARG A 184 -9.08 -9.31 -3.98
CA ARG A 184 -8.16 -10.41 -4.37
C ARG A 184 -8.79 -11.55 -5.20
N ARG A 185 -10.12 -11.78 -5.11
CA ARG A 185 -10.77 -12.87 -5.87
C ARG A 185 -10.47 -12.78 -7.38
N ARG A 186 -9.99 -13.89 -7.96
CA ARG A 186 -9.60 -14.00 -9.37
C ARG A 186 -10.84 -13.86 -10.27
N PRO A 187 -10.89 -12.85 -11.15
CA PRO A 187 -11.97 -12.73 -12.12
C PRO A 187 -11.81 -13.77 -13.24
N ARG A 188 -12.89 -14.05 -13.97
CA ARG A 188 -12.89 -15.01 -15.09
C ARG A 188 -12.22 -14.49 -16.37
N GLY A 189 -11.92 -13.18 -16.47
CA GLY A 189 -11.30 -12.60 -17.66
C GLY A 189 -10.60 -11.26 -17.41
N THR A 190 -9.74 -10.87 -18.35
CA THR A 190 -8.86 -9.69 -18.27
C THR A 190 -9.63 -8.37 -18.16
N CYS A 191 -10.74 -8.23 -18.88
CA CYS A 191 -11.58 -7.02 -18.81
C CYS A 191 -12.18 -6.82 -17.40
N LEU A 192 -12.65 -7.90 -16.77
CA LEU A 192 -13.14 -7.86 -15.40
C LEU A 192 -12.01 -7.59 -14.39
N GLU A 193 -10.78 -8.03 -14.66
CA GLU A 193 -9.61 -7.68 -13.85
C GLU A 193 -9.30 -6.19 -13.91
N LEU A 194 -9.28 -5.62 -15.11
CA LEU A 194 -9.08 -4.19 -15.33
C LEU A 194 -10.18 -3.37 -14.65
N LEU A 195 -11.46 -3.70 -14.88
CA LEU A 195 -12.60 -3.01 -14.28
C LEU A 195 -12.53 -3.05 -12.75
N LYS A 196 -12.13 -4.19 -12.18
CA LYS A 196 -12.00 -4.35 -10.74
C LYS A 196 -10.77 -3.62 -10.17
N ASN A 197 -9.71 -3.45 -10.94
CA ASN A 197 -8.57 -2.63 -10.54
C ASN A 197 -8.98 -1.14 -10.57
N LEU A 198 -9.67 -0.72 -11.63
CA LEU A 198 -10.22 0.63 -11.74
C LEU A 198 -11.20 0.96 -10.61
N SER A 199 -12.09 0.04 -10.23
CA SER A 199 -13.03 0.29 -9.14
C SER A 199 -12.34 0.42 -7.78
N VAL A 200 -11.30 -0.39 -7.52
CA VAL A 200 -10.49 -0.27 -6.30
C VAL A 200 -9.73 1.06 -6.26
N LEU A 201 -9.13 1.46 -7.40
CA LEU A 201 -8.42 2.73 -7.50
C LEU A 201 -9.36 3.93 -7.37
N ALA A 202 -10.56 3.87 -7.98
CA ALA A 202 -11.57 4.89 -7.84
C ALA A 202 -12.01 5.05 -6.37
N ALA A 203 -12.24 3.94 -5.66
CA ALA A 203 -12.55 3.97 -4.24
C ALA A 203 -11.40 4.57 -3.41
N ALA A 204 -10.15 4.23 -3.72
CA ALA A 204 -8.97 4.78 -3.06
C ALA A 204 -8.67 6.24 -3.43
N ALA A 205 -9.21 6.74 -4.55
CA ALA A 205 -9.07 8.13 -4.95
C ALA A 205 -10.02 9.06 -4.17
N VAL A 206 -11.13 8.54 -3.60
CA VAL A 206 -12.09 9.37 -2.86
C VAL A 206 -11.45 10.15 -1.71
N PRO A 207 -10.67 9.55 -0.79
CA PRO A 207 -10.00 10.32 0.27
C PRO A 207 -9.02 11.36 -0.26
N VAL A 208 -8.36 11.07 -1.39
CA VAL A 208 -7.42 12.01 -2.02
C VAL A 208 -8.18 13.21 -2.58
N LEU A 209 -9.31 12.98 -3.27
CA LEU A 209 -10.16 14.05 -3.77
C LEU A 209 -10.72 14.89 -2.63
N VAL A 210 -11.16 14.26 -1.54
CA VAL A 210 -11.64 14.98 -0.33
C VAL A 210 -10.52 15.84 0.27
N LEU A 211 -9.28 15.33 0.34
CA LEU A 211 -8.13 16.10 0.81
C LEU A 211 -7.83 17.30 -0.10
N VAL A 212 -7.86 17.12 -1.42
CA VAL A 212 -7.64 18.20 -2.39
C VAL A 212 -8.73 19.28 -2.28
N VAL A 213 -10.00 18.87 -2.14
CA VAL A 213 -11.11 19.79 -1.91
C VAL A 213 -10.95 20.53 -0.58
N ALA A 214 -10.58 19.82 0.50
CA ALA A 214 -10.33 20.44 1.80
C ALA A 214 -9.18 21.46 1.72
N TYR A 215 -8.08 21.12 1.03
CA TYR A 215 -6.97 22.03 0.77
C TYR A 215 -7.44 23.30 0.02
N GLY A 216 -8.18 23.12 -1.09
CA GLY A 216 -8.74 24.23 -1.85
C GLY A 216 -9.67 25.10 -1.00
N LEU A 217 -10.61 24.50 -0.27
CA LEU A 217 -11.53 25.22 0.61
C LEU A 217 -10.78 26.02 1.68
N THR A 218 -9.79 25.44 2.35
CA THR A 218 -9.00 26.18 3.35
C THR A 218 -8.24 27.35 2.74
N ARG A 219 -7.76 27.22 1.49
CA ARG A 219 -7.09 28.31 0.75
C ARG A 219 -8.05 29.42 0.32
N PHE A 220 -9.25 29.08 -0.15
CA PHE A 220 -10.23 30.08 -0.61
C PHE A 220 -11.02 30.71 0.53
N ALA A 221 -11.34 29.96 1.59
CA ALA A 221 -12.10 30.47 2.73
C ALA A 221 -11.32 31.54 3.49
N ASP A 222 -10.01 31.37 3.65
CA ASP A 222 -9.12 32.37 4.25
C ASP A 222 -9.25 33.74 3.54
N ARG A 223 -9.19 33.72 2.20
CA ARG A 223 -9.34 34.92 1.37
C ARG A 223 -10.73 35.52 1.40
N ALA A 224 -11.78 34.71 1.49
CA ALA A 224 -13.17 35.18 1.39
C ALA A 224 -13.77 35.65 2.72
N VAL A 225 -13.36 35.06 3.85
CA VAL A 225 -14.03 35.24 5.15
C VAL A 225 -13.31 36.27 6.03
N PHE A 226 -11.99 36.23 6.07
CA PHE A 226 -11.24 36.99 7.08
C PHE A 226 -10.67 38.31 6.57
N ASP A 227 -10.61 38.51 5.24
CA ASP A 227 -9.98 39.68 4.59
C ASP A 227 -8.55 39.97 5.09
N THR A 228 -7.98 39.02 5.82
CA THR A 228 -6.64 39.01 6.43
C THR A 228 -5.98 37.70 6.06
N GLU A 229 -4.77 37.76 5.51
CA GLU A 229 -3.98 36.57 5.14
C GLU A 229 -3.38 35.89 6.38
N ASN A 230 -4.22 35.34 7.27
CA ASN A 230 -3.73 34.62 8.44
C ASN A 230 -3.29 33.20 8.04
N VAL A 231 -2.07 33.13 7.50
CA VAL A 231 -1.42 31.91 7.01
C VAL A 231 -1.47 30.77 8.04
N MET A 232 -1.35 31.09 9.33
CA MET A 232 -1.37 30.09 10.40
C MET A 232 -2.75 29.49 10.62
N LEU A 233 -3.80 30.31 10.63
CA LEU A 233 -5.18 29.84 10.75
C LEU A 233 -5.53 28.86 9.61
N ARG A 234 -5.08 29.17 8.39
CA ARG A 234 -5.21 28.28 7.24
C ARG A 234 -4.52 26.93 7.45
N ALA A 235 -3.25 26.95 7.85
CA ALA A 235 -2.48 25.73 8.08
C ALA A 235 -3.11 24.87 9.19
N VAL A 236 -3.58 25.49 10.27
CA VAL A 236 -4.30 24.81 11.36
C VAL A 236 -5.61 24.21 10.88
N GLY A 237 -6.40 24.94 10.08
CA GLY A 237 -7.64 24.43 9.49
C GLY A 237 -7.39 23.23 8.58
N PHE A 238 -6.36 23.29 7.72
CA PHE A 238 -5.97 22.18 6.85
C PHE A 238 -5.45 20.97 7.64
N ALA A 239 -4.62 21.20 8.65
CA ALA A 239 -4.15 20.20 9.59
C ALA A 239 -5.32 19.45 10.24
N PHE A 240 -6.32 20.19 10.75
CA PHE A 240 -7.51 19.61 11.36
C PHE A 240 -8.31 18.75 10.36
N CYS A 241 -8.56 19.26 9.15
CA CYS A 241 -9.21 18.49 8.08
C CYS A 241 -8.46 17.20 7.74
N THR A 242 -7.12 17.26 7.65
CA THR A 242 -6.27 16.11 7.35
C THR A 242 -6.37 15.05 8.44
N VAL A 243 -6.33 15.45 9.71
CA VAL A 243 -6.53 14.54 10.85
C VAL A 243 -7.90 13.85 10.78
N LEU A 244 -8.96 14.61 10.53
CA LEU A 244 -10.32 14.05 10.41
C LEU A 244 -10.42 13.04 9.27
N ILE A 245 -9.88 13.35 8.09
CA ILE A 245 -9.88 12.43 6.94
C ILE A 245 -9.10 11.15 7.28
N SER A 246 -7.94 11.27 7.92
CA SER A 246 -7.14 10.12 8.36
C SER A 246 -7.89 9.25 9.38
N LEU A 247 -8.58 9.86 10.34
CA LEU A 247 -9.42 9.14 11.31
C LEU A 247 -10.59 8.44 10.61
N CYS A 248 -11.27 9.10 9.67
CA CYS A 248 -12.34 8.49 8.88
C CYS A 248 -11.81 7.28 8.08
N ASN A 249 -10.68 7.41 7.40
CA ASN A 249 -10.04 6.30 6.67
C ASN A 249 -9.70 5.13 7.60
N PHE A 250 -9.19 5.42 8.80
CA PHE A 250 -8.89 4.42 9.80
C PHE A 250 -10.16 3.69 10.27
N VAL A 251 -11.23 4.42 10.59
CA VAL A 251 -12.53 3.84 11.02
C VAL A 251 -13.15 3.01 9.90
N VAL A 252 -13.16 3.50 8.66
CA VAL A 252 -13.61 2.74 7.48
C VAL A 252 -12.78 1.47 7.31
N GLY A 253 -11.46 1.57 7.49
CA GLY A 253 -10.55 0.42 7.46
C GLY A 253 -10.88 -0.61 8.55
N LEU A 254 -11.19 -0.19 9.77
CA LEU A 254 -11.64 -1.08 10.85
C LEU A 254 -12.99 -1.74 10.50
N GLY A 255 -13.95 -0.98 9.98
CA GLY A 255 -15.25 -1.50 9.56
C GLY A 255 -15.11 -2.56 8.47
N LEU A 256 -14.31 -2.29 7.43
CA LEU A 256 -14.01 -3.24 6.36
C LEU A 256 -13.29 -4.49 6.90
N LYS A 257 -12.33 -4.35 7.83
CA LYS A 257 -11.69 -5.49 8.50
C LYS A 257 -12.68 -6.34 9.30
N ALA A 258 -13.63 -5.70 9.99
CA ALA A 258 -14.67 -6.41 10.73
C ALA A 258 -15.61 -7.18 9.80
N VAL A 259 -15.99 -6.59 8.65
CA VAL A 259 -16.80 -7.27 7.62
C VAL A 259 -16.05 -8.47 7.03
N LEU A 260 -14.73 -8.35 6.85
CA LEU A 260 -13.87 -9.41 6.32
C LEU A 260 -13.64 -10.58 7.28
N ARG A 261 -13.82 -10.42 8.59
CA ARG A 261 -13.63 -11.50 9.59
C ARG A 261 -14.72 -12.58 9.57
N ARG A 262 -15.62 -12.61 8.58
CA ARG A 262 -16.60 -13.71 8.46
C ARG A 262 -15.87 -15.04 8.15
N PRO A 263 -16.21 -16.15 8.83
CA PRO A 263 -15.54 -17.44 8.65
C PRO A 263 -15.58 -17.88 7.18
N GLY A 264 -14.42 -18.20 6.60
CA GLY A 264 -14.26 -18.59 5.19
C GLY A 264 -13.46 -17.62 4.31
N TRP A 265 -12.74 -16.67 4.91
CA TRP A 265 -11.81 -15.74 4.25
C TRP A 265 -10.47 -15.63 4.99
#